data_AF-D9Y0A0-F1
#
_entry.id   AF-D9Y0A0-F1
#
_cell.length_a   1.000
_cell.length_b   1.000
_cell.length_c   1.000
_cell.angle_alpha   90.00
_cell.angle_beta   90.00
_cell.angle_gamma   90.00
#
_symmetry.space_group_name_H-M   'P 1'
#
loop_
_entity.id
_entity.type
_entity.pdbx_description
1 polymer ?
#
loop_
_entity_poly.entity_id
_entity_poly.type
_entity_poly.pdbx_seq_one_letter_code
_entity_poly.pdbx_strand_id
1 'polypeptide(L)'
;MAASVDSVDTGRPPASRSGPVPWVAMYHSVGDCSDDPYRITVTPERLERQLAWLRRHGLRGVSVAELLAARAEGRGRGLVGLTFDDGYTDFLTDALPLLRRFHCGATLFVLPGRLGGDNAWDPLGPRKPLLTADGIRRVAA
;
A
#
# COMPACT_ATOMS: atom_id res chain seq x y z
N MET A 1 9.93 -33.19 -55.68
CA MET A 1 9.38 -32.20 -54.73
C MET A 1 9.15 -32.92 -53.41
N ALA A 2 9.88 -32.55 -52.37
CA ALA A 2 9.55 -32.88 -50.98
C ALA A 2 9.96 -31.63 -50.18
N ALA A 3 8.98 -30.90 -49.66
CA ALA A 3 9.20 -29.68 -48.90
C ALA A 3 9.63 -30.07 -47.48
N SER A 4 10.79 -29.57 -47.07
CA SER A 4 11.25 -29.58 -45.69
C SER A 4 10.27 -28.76 -44.85
N VAL A 5 9.67 -29.38 -43.84
CA VAL A 5 8.88 -28.65 -42.84
C VAL A 5 9.85 -28.04 -41.84
N ASP A 6 9.99 -26.72 -41.90
CA ASP A 6 10.73 -25.96 -40.90
C ASP A 6 10.07 -26.16 -39.54
N SER A 7 10.86 -26.66 -38.59
CA SER A 7 10.46 -26.78 -37.19
C SER A 7 10.24 -25.39 -36.64
N VAL A 8 8.98 -25.08 -36.29
CA VAL A 8 8.62 -23.88 -35.56
C VAL A 8 9.39 -23.90 -34.24
N ASP A 9 10.33 -22.96 -34.08
CA ASP A 9 10.93 -22.63 -32.80
C ASP A 9 9.81 -22.20 -31.86
N THR A 10 9.31 -23.17 -31.09
CA THR A 10 8.37 -22.93 -30.01
C THR A 10 9.18 -22.36 -28.86
N GLY A 11 9.49 -21.07 -29.00
CA GLY A 11 10.31 -20.30 -28.08
C GLY A 11 10.00 -20.68 -26.64
N ARG A 12 11.06 -21.01 -25.89
CA ARG A 12 10.99 -21.39 -24.47
C ARG A 12 10.00 -20.48 -23.75
N PRO A 13 8.99 -21.00 -23.03
CA PRO A 13 8.09 -20.15 -22.26
C PRO A 13 8.94 -19.22 -21.38
N PRO A 14 8.56 -17.94 -21.25
CA PRO A 14 9.34 -16.99 -20.45
C PRO A 14 9.56 -17.63 -19.09
N ALA A 15 10.84 -17.69 -18.67
CA ALA A 15 11.23 -18.32 -17.42
C ALA A 15 10.26 -17.86 -16.32
N SER A 16 9.67 -18.82 -15.60
CA SER A 16 8.75 -18.53 -14.50
C SER A 16 9.38 -17.43 -13.66
N ARG A 17 8.68 -16.31 -13.50
CA ARG A 17 9.14 -15.17 -12.69
C ARG A 17 9.10 -15.55 -11.21
N SER A 18 9.92 -16.51 -10.81
CA SER A 18 10.03 -17.03 -9.45
C SER A 18 10.91 -16.10 -8.60
N GLY A 19 10.47 -14.85 -8.51
CA GLY A 19 10.85 -13.98 -7.40
C GLY A 19 10.01 -14.33 -6.17
N PRO A 20 10.51 -14.10 -4.95
CA PRO A 20 9.70 -14.26 -3.73
C PRO A 20 8.42 -13.43 -3.84
N VAL A 21 7.29 -13.96 -3.37
CA VAL A 21 5.97 -13.28 -3.45
C VAL A 21 6.07 -11.82 -2.95
N PRO A 22 5.46 -10.83 -3.65
CA PRO A 22 5.38 -9.47 -3.14
C PRO A 22 4.69 -9.42 -1.78
N TRP A 23 5.30 -8.70 -0.84
CA TRP A 23 4.69 -8.42 0.46
C TRP A 23 3.98 -7.08 0.38
N VAL A 24 2.73 -7.07 0.84
CA VAL A 24 1.93 -5.86 1.00
C VAL A 24 1.47 -5.81 2.46
N ALA A 25 1.76 -4.69 3.13
CA ALA A 25 1.25 -4.39 4.46
C ALA A 25 0.10 -3.39 4.34
N MET A 26 -1.07 -3.79 4.85
CA MET A 26 -2.31 -3.04 4.75
C MET A 26 -2.66 -2.41 6.10
N TYR A 27 -3.09 -1.16 6.06
CA TYR A 27 -3.53 -0.36 7.20
C TYR A 27 -4.89 0.28 6.87
N HIS A 28 -5.63 0.70 7.89
CA HIS A 28 -6.82 1.54 7.70
C HIS A 28 -6.62 2.90 8.37
N SER A 29 -6.71 2.93 9.70
CA SER A 29 -6.62 4.16 10.49
C SER A 29 -5.30 4.22 11.28
N VAL A 30 -4.74 5.43 11.39
CA VAL A 30 -3.54 5.71 12.20
C VAL A 30 -3.87 6.74 13.28
N GLY A 31 -4.12 6.29 14.51
CA GLY A 31 -4.54 7.18 15.58
C GLY A 31 -4.80 6.45 16.88
N ASP A 32 -5.66 7.03 17.71
CA ASP A 32 -6.07 6.40 18.97
C ASP A 32 -6.78 5.06 18.71
N CYS A 33 -6.32 4.03 19.40
CA CYS A 33 -6.84 2.66 19.34
C CYS A 33 -7.46 2.21 20.67
N SER A 34 -7.77 3.13 21.60
CA SER A 34 -8.44 2.79 22.86
C SER A 34 -9.87 2.28 22.65
N ASP A 35 -10.52 2.77 21.59
CA ASP A 35 -11.85 2.34 21.14
C ASP A 35 -11.79 1.93 19.66
N ASP A 36 -11.40 0.67 19.43
CA ASP A 36 -11.21 0.09 18.09
C ASP A 36 -11.79 -1.34 18.03
N PRO A 37 -13.13 -1.50 18.06
CA PRO A 37 -13.78 -2.81 18.10
C PRO A 37 -13.48 -3.68 16.86
N TYR A 38 -13.12 -3.05 15.74
CA TYR A 38 -12.77 -3.74 14.49
C TYR A 38 -11.28 -4.08 14.38
N ARG A 39 -10.44 -3.57 15.30
CA ARG A 39 -8.99 -3.80 15.33
C ARG A 39 -8.29 -3.35 14.05
N ILE A 40 -8.75 -2.25 13.47
CA ILE A 40 -8.26 -1.68 12.21
C ILE A 40 -7.36 -0.45 12.41
N THR A 41 -7.18 0.00 13.64
CA THR A 41 -6.41 1.20 13.99
C THR A 41 -5.05 0.83 14.57
N VAL A 42 -4.00 1.50 14.09
CA VAL A 42 -2.68 1.47 14.73
C VAL A 42 -2.33 2.85 15.28
N THR A 43 -1.69 2.90 16.45
CA THR A 43 -1.13 4.17 16.95
C THR A 43 0.00 4.68 16.05
N PRO A 44 0.22 6.00 15.93
CA PRO A 44 1.37 6.56 15.21
C PRO A 44 2.71 5.96 15.63
N GLU A 45 2.92 5.71 16.93
CA GLU A 45 4.15 5.13 17.47
C GLU A 45 4.35 3.68 17.00
N ARG A 46 3.25 2.94 16.81
CA ARG A 46 3.29 1.57 16.28
C ARG A 46 3.64 1.58 14.81
N LEU A 47 3.04 2.47 14.02
CA LEU A 47 3.39 2.65 12.62
C LEU A 47 4.87 3.04 12.47
N GLU A 48 5.36 3.99 13.28
CA GLU A 48 6.77 4.36 13.31
C GLU A 48 7.68 3.15 13.59
N ARG A 49 7.35 2.34 14.61
CA ARG A 49 8.12 1.12 14.91
C ARG A 49 8.14 0.14 13.75
N GLN A 50 7.03 0.00 13.02
CA GLN A 50 6.94 -0.87 11.84
C GLN A 50 7.78 -0.33 10.68
N LEU A 51 7.71 0.97 10.37
CA LEU A 51 8.54 1.61 9.34
C LEU A 51 10.03 1.54 9.68
N ALA A 52 10.39 1.77 10.95
CA ALA A 52 11.75 1.62 11.44
C ALA A 52 12.24 0.17 11.34
N TRP A 53 11.35 -0.81 11.59
CA TRP A 53 11.67 -2.22 11.43
C TRP A 53 11.95 -2.56 9.97
N LEU A 54 11.13 -2.10 9.02
CA LEU A 54 11.39 -2.28 7.59
C LEU A 54 12.78 -1.75 7.21
N ARG A 55 13.08 -0.50 7.56
CA ARG A 55 14.38 0.13 7.27
C ARG A 55 15.56 -0.66 7.83
N ARG A 56 15.47 -1.13 9.09
CA ARG A 56 16.53 -1.94 9.72
C ARG A 56 16.79 -3.28 9.02
N HIS A 57 15.81 -3.82 8.30
CA HIS A 57 15.94 -5.08 7.56
C HIS A 57 16.23 -4.86 6.06
N GLY A 58 16.61 -3.65 5.66
CA GLY A 58 16.87 -3.33 4.25
C GLY A 58 15.60 -3.36 3.39
N LEU A 59 14.42 -3.20 4.00
CA LEU A 59 13.14 -3.13 3.32
C LEU A 59 12.70 -1.66 3.18
N ARG A 60 12.12 -1.31 2.04
CA ARG A 60 11.53 0.01 1.77
C ARG A 60 10.04 -0.11 1.47
N GLY A 61 9.24 0.69 2.18
CA GLY A 61 7.82 0.87 1.89
C GLY A 61 7.59 1.68 0.61
N VAL A 62 6.78 1.17 -0.30
CA VAL A 62 6.47 1.80 -1.60
C VAL A 62 4.98 1.70 -1.92
N SER A 63 4.52 2.48 -2.89
CA SER A 63 3.17 2.29 -3.44
C SER A 63 3.05 0.94 -4.15
N VAL A 64 1.84 0.41 -4.28
CA VAL A 64 1.61 -0.83 -5.03
C VAL A 64 2.02 -0.68 -6.50
N ALA A 65 1.77 0.49 -7.10
CA ALA A 65 2.19 0.78 -8.47
C ALA A 65 3.71 0.70 -8.64
N GLU A 66 4.47 1.31 -7.72
CA GLU A 66 5.93 1.23 -7.74
C GLU A 66 6.43 -0.20 -7.51
N LEU A 67 5.83 -0.93 -6.56
CA LEU A 67 6.17 -2.33 -6.31
C LEU A 67 6.01 -3.18 -7.57
N LEU A 68 4.88 -3.06 -8.26
CA LEU A 68 4.59 -3.82 -9.47
C LEU A 68 5.53 -3.45 -10.62
N ALA A 69 5.82 -2.16 -10.83
CA ALA A 69 6.77 -1.71 -11.83
C ALA A 69 8.19 -2.24 -11.56
N ALA A 70 8.69 -2.09 -10.33
CA ALA A 70 10.00 -2.62 -9.94
C ALA A 70 10.06 -4.15 -10.09
N ARG A 71 8.98 -4.86 -9.77
CA ARG A 71 8.86 -6.31 -9.99
C ARG A 71 8.95 -6.68 -11.47
N ALA A 72 8.28 -5.93 -12.35
CA ALA A 72 8.33 -6.11 -13.80
C ALA A 72 9.76 -6.11 -14.35
N GLU A 73 10.62 -5.29 -13.74
CA GLU A 73 12.02 -5.12 -14.12
C GLU A 73 13.00 -5.99 -13.30
N GLY A 74 12.51 -6.90 -12.45
CA GLY A 74 13.37 -7.72 -11.58
C GLY A 74 13.99 -6.98 -10.38
N ARG A 75 13.60 -5.73 -10.15
CA ARG A 75 14.07 -4.84 -9.07
C ARG A 75 13.17 -4.80 -7.84
N GLY A 76 12.23 -5.74 -7.71
CA GLY A 76 11.25 -5.78 -6.61
C GLY A 76 11.75 -6.36 -5.28
N ARG A 77 13.00 -6.82 -5.20
CA ARG A 77 13.59 -7.31 -3.95
C ARG A 77 13.79 -6.14 -2.98
N GLY A 78 13.50 -6.36 -1.69
CA GLY A 78 13.62 -5.31 -0.67
C GLY A 78 12.49 -4.29 -0.68
N LEU A 79 11.45 -4.45 -1.51
CA LEU A 79 10.29 -3.57 -1.55
C LEU A 79 9.09 -4.22 -0.88
N VAL A 80 8.37 -3.43 -0.09
CA VAL A 80 7.10 -3.79 0.55
C VAL A 80 6.04 -2.78 0.13
N GLY A 81 4.93 -3.25 -0.43
CA GLY A 81 3.80 -2.39 -0.74
C GLY A 81 3.13 -1.94 0.55
N LEU A 82 2.89 -0.64 0.70
CA LEU A 82 2.10 -0.10 1.80
C LEU A 82 0.76 0.37 1.27
N THR A 83 -0.34 -0.11 1.86
CA THR A 83 -1.69 0.36 1.53
C THR A 83 -2.38 0.92 2.77
N PHE A 84 -3.16 1.97 2.56
CA PHE A 84 -4.04 2.57 3.55
C PHE A 84 -5.43 2.65 2.92
N ASP A 85 -6.40 2.05 3.59
CA ASP A 85 -7.72 1.82 3.02
C ASP A 85 -8.76 2.77 3.67
N ASP A 86 -9.95 2.83 3.07
CA ASP A 86 -11.11 3.66 3.44
C ASP A 86 -10.97 5.20 3.30
N GLY A 87 -9.76 5.74 3.29
CA GLY A 87 -9.53 7.17 3.12
C GLY A 87 -9.77 8.00 4.38
N TYR A 88 -9.44 7.45 5.55
CA TYR A 88 -9.48 8.17 6.82
C TYR A 88 -8.61 9.43 6.79
N THR A 89 -9.10 10.50 7.43
CA THR A 89 -8.38 11.79 7.53
C THR A 89 -7.04 11.64 8.25
N ASP A 90 -6.96 10.68 9.17
CA ASP A 90 -5.75 10.39 9.95
C ASP A 90 -4.57 9.89 9.10
N PHE A 91 -4.82 9.39 7.87
CA PHE A 91 -3.76 9.17 6.91
C PHE A 91 -2.98 10.46 6.63
N LEU A 92 -3.68 11.57 6.43
CA LEU A 92 -3.07 12.86 6.11
C LEU A 92 -2.39 13.49 7.34
N THR A 93 -3.01 13.37 8.52
CA THR A 93 -2.51 14.03 9.74
C THR A 93 -1.41 13.24 10.45
N ASP A 94 -1.47 11.92 10.43
CA ASP A 94 -0.63 11.06 11.27
C ASP A 94 0.24 10.09 10.46
N ALA A 95 -0.31 9.44 9.41
CA ALA A 95 0.45 8.47 8.62
C ALA A 95 1.45 9.14 7.65
N LEU A 96 0.99 10.11 6.86
CA LEU A 96 1.77 10.74 5.79
C LEU A 96 3.04 11.43 6.31
N PRO A 97 3.04 12.16 7.44
CA PRO A 97 4.27 12.72 8.00
C PRO A 97 5.31 11.64 8.36
N LEU A 98 4.86 10.49 8.90
CA LEU A 98 5.73 9.36 9.19
C LEU A 98 6.28 8.72 7.92
N LEU A 99 5.44 8.46 6.92
CA LEU A 99 5.88 7.93 5.63
C LEU A 99 6.96 8.83 5.00
N ARG A 100 6.76 10.15 5.00
CA ARG A 100 7.75 11.14 4.53
C ARG A 100 9.05 11.07 5.32
N ARG A 101 8.98 11.03 6.66
CA ARG A 101 10.16 10.92 7.53
C ARG A 101 10.98 9.64 7.28
N PHE A 102 10.33 8.56 6.91
CA PHE A 102 10.98 7.27 6.59
C PHE A 102 11.24 7.07 5.10
N HIS A 103 11.04 8.09 4.25
CA HIS A 103 11.19 8.01 2.78
C HIS A 103 10.43 6.83 2.15
N CYS A 104 9.26 6.54 2.69
CA CYS A 104 8.35 5.51 2.21
C CYS A 104 7.25 6.12 1.33
N GLY A 105 6.86 5.39 0.29
CA GLY A 105 5.61 5.63 -0.45
C GLY A 105 4.48 4.74 0.07
N ALA A 106 3.25 5.04 -0.33
CA ALA A 106 2.09 4.20 -0.06
C ALA A 106 1.02 4.39 -1.15
N THR A 107 0.07 3.47 -1.20
CA THR A 107 -1.19 3.62 -1.93
C THR A 107 -2.30 3.92 -0.94
N LEU A 108 -3.05 4.99 -1.18
CA LEU A 108 -4.25 5.33 -0.41
C LEU A 108 -5.49 4.98 -1.24
N PHE A 109 -6.32 4.05 -0.75
CA PHE A 109 -7.61 3.74 -1.34
C PHE A 109 -8.69 4.55 -0.63
N VAL A 110 -9.35 5.42 -1.37
CA VAL A 110 -10.43 6.28 -0.88
C VAL A 110 -11.79 5.78 -1.36
N LEU A 111 -12.85 6.13 -0.63
CA LEU A 111 -14.24 5.82 -1.00
C LEU A 111 -14.88 7.01 -1.72
N PRO A 112 -14.96 7.04 -3.07
CA PRO A 112 -15.34 8.24 -3.81
C PRO A 112 -16.77 8.74 -3.49
N GLY A 113 -17.68 7.82 -3.13
CA GLY A 113 -19.04 8.16 -2.74
C GLY A 113 -19.20 8.69 -1.30
N ARG A 114 -18.10 8.87 -0.55
CA ARG A 114 -18.13 9.23 0.88
C ARG A 114 -17.13 10.32 1.29
N LEU A 115 -16.56 11.04 0.34
CA LEU A 115 -15.55 12.07 0.63
C LEU A 115 -16.10 13.13 1.59
N GLY A 116 -15.33 13.44 2.64
CA GLY A 116 -15.72 14.39 3.69
C GLY A 116 -16.80 13.90 4.65
N GLY A 117 -17.29 12.66 4.49
CA GLY A 117 -18.19 12.01 5.45
C GLY A 117 -17.44 11.32 6.58
N ASP A 118 -17.99 10.22 7.08
CA ASP A 118 -17.40 9.37 8.12
C ASP A 118 -17.60 7.88 7.81
N ASN A 119 -17.08 7.03 8.70
CA ASN A 119 -17.23 5.58 8.67
C ASN A 119 -18.60 5.06 9.13
N ALA A 120 -19.72 5.66 8.68
CA ALA A 120 -21.09 5.25 9.01
C ALA A 120 -21.39 3.74 8.87
N TRP A 121 -20.60 3.00 8.08
CA TRP A 121 -20.74 1.55 7.90
C TRP A 121 -20.24 0.70 9.09
N ASP A 122 -19.50 1.29 10.02
CA ASP A 122 -18.91 0.64 11.19
C ASP A 122 -19.68 1.00 12.46
N PRO A 123 -20.87 0.43 12.73
CA PRO A 123 -21.79 0.94 13.76
C PRO A 123 -21.28 0.86 15.20
N LEU A 124 -20.28 0.02 15.49
CA LEU A 124 -19.79 -0.22 16.85
C LEU A 124 -18.62 0.69 17.24
N GLY A 125 -17.93 1.28 16.27
CA GLY A 125 -16.71 2.05 16.50
C GLY A 125 -16.93 3.56 16.56
N PRO A 126 -15.89 4.33 16.92
CA PRO A 126 -15.95 5.78 16.91
C PRO A 126 -16.19 6.32 15.50
N ARG A 127 -16.84 7.49 15.41
CA ARG A 127 -16.95 8.21 14.13
C ARG A 127 -15.58 8.75 13.74
N LYS A 128 -15.03 8.24 12.65
CA LYS A 128 -13.75 8.67 12.07
C LYS A 128 -14.03 9.43 10.77
N PRO A 129 -13.56 10.68 10.62
CA PRO A 129 -13.80 11.48 9.43
C PRO A 129 -12.99 10.97 8.23
N LEU A 130 -13.60 11.02 7.04
CA LEU A 130 -12.95 10.67 5.78
C LEU A 130 -12.42 11.91 5.07
N LEU A 131 -11.37 11.72 4.27
CA LEU A 131 -10.76 12.80 3.50
C LEU A 131 -11.77 13.46 2.57
N THR A 132 -11.71 14.78 2.49
CA THR A 132 -12.36 15.56 1.42
C THR A 132 -11.57 15.43 0.12
N ALA A 133 -12.14 15.90 -0.99
CA ALA A 133 -11.41 16.01 -2.25
C ALA A 133 -10.13 16.87 -2.11
N ASP A 134 -10.16 17.94 -1.31
CA ASP A 134 -8.97 18.76 -1.02
C ASP A 134 -7.95 18.00 -0.17
N GLY A 135 -8.42 17.23 0.81
CA GLY A 135 -7.56 16.33 1.58
C GLY A 135 -6.80 15.36 0.68
N ILE A 136 -7.48 14.77 -0.31
CA ILE A 136 -6.86 13.88 -1.30
C ILE A 136 -5.82 14.62 -2.15
N ARG A 137 -6.13 15.82 -2.63
CA ARG A 137 -5.16 16.63 -3.40
C ARG A 137 -3.90 16.93 -2.58
N ARG A 138 -4.04 17.21 -1.28
CA ARG A 138 -2.91 17.45 -0.38
C ARG A 138 -2.09 16.20 -0.13
N VAL A 139 -2.70 15.03 -0.09
CA VAL A 139 -2.00 13.74 -0.01
C VAL A 139 -1.17 13.48 -1.27
N ALA A 140 -1.71 13.80 -2.45
CA ALA A 140 -1.08 13.53 -3.74
C ALA A 140 0.01 14.54 -4.15
N ALA A 141 0.17 15.65 -3.41
CA ALA A 141 1.14 16.71 -3.67
C ALA A 141 2.53 16.40 -3.08
#